data_AF-A0A956H4K2-F1
#
_entry.id   AF-A0A956H4K2-F1
#
_cell.length_a   1.000
_cell.length_b   1.000
_cell.length_c   1.000
_cell.angle_alpha   90.00
_cell.angle_beta   90.00
_cell.angle_gamma   90.00
#
_symmetry.space_group_name_H-M   'P 1'
#
loop_
_entity.id
_entity.type
_entity.pdbx_description
1 polymer ?
#
loop_
_entity_poly.entity_id
_entity_poly.type
_entity_poly.pdbx_seq_one_letter_code
_entity_poly.pdbx_strand_id
1 'polypeptide(L)'
;MAEAQRMNSPTDGGGRSARDLRDQELYDAWSRGDGHAGNRLFHLYFKRVREYFVNRARGEHEDLVQETFTRLLEKHGDYQGGSFRAFVFGIARLTLFEFYRER
;
A
#
# COMPACT_ATOMS: atom_id res chain seq x y z
N MET A 1 11.53 -7.07 -25.22
CA MET A 1 10.38 -6.17 -25.40
C MET A 1 9.29 -6.63 -24.44
N ALA A 2 8.79 -5.72 -23.61
CA ALA A 2 8.07 -5.98 -22.37
C ALA A 2 6.78 -6.80 -22.54
N GLU A 3 6.74 -8.00 -21.95
CA GLU A 3 5.50 -8.73 -21.69
C GLU A 3 4.72 -7.99 -20.61
N ALA A 4 3.71 -7.25 -21.07
CA ALA A 4 2.61 -6.75 -20.26
C ALA A 4 1.84 -7.94 -19.68
N GLN A 5 2.32 -8.49 -18.56
CA GLN A 5 1.62 -9.50 -17.80
C GLN A 5 0.35 -8.88 -17.21
N ARG A 6 -0.74 -9.15 -17.91
CA ARG A 6 -2.15 -8.97 -17.57
C ARG A 6 -2.40 -8.63 -16.10
N MET A 7 -2.78 -7.37 -15.92
CA MET A 7 -3.41 -6.85 -14.72
C MET A 7 -4.80 -7.48 -14.61
N ASN A 8 -4.87 -8.73 -14.16
CA ASN A 8 -6.11 -9.33 -13.70
C ASN A 8 -6.43 -8.73 -12.33
N SER A 9 -7.00 -7.53 -12.35
CA SER A 9 -7.79 -7.05 -11.22
C SER A 9 -9.14 -7.76 -11.31
N PRO A 10 -9.46 -8.74 -10.45
CA PRO A 10 -10.86 -9.10 -10.29
C PRO A 10 -11.52 -7.88 -9.65
N THR A 11 -12.29 -7.13 -10.44
CA THR A 11 -13.44 -6.40 -9.92
C THR A 11 -14.43 -7.46 -9.45
N ASP A 12 -14.25 -7.93 -8.22
CA ASP A 12 -15.17 -8.86 -7.58
C ASP A 12 -16.29 -8.07 -6.90
N GLY A 13 -17.52 -8.52 -7.14
CA GLY A 13 -18.73 -7.87 -6.67
C GLY A 13 -18.93 -8.04 -5.17
N GLY A 14 -19.23 -6.93 -4.49
CA GLY A 14 -20.23 -6.92 -3.41
C GLY A 14 -19.92 -7.73 -2.15
N GLY A 15 -18.68 -7.75 -1.67
CA GLY A 15 -18.37 -8.23 -0.32
C GLY A 15 -16.98 -7.81 0.13
N ARG A 16 -16.86 -7.12 1.27
CA ARG A 16 -15.54 -6.89 1.89
C ARG A 16 -14.95 -8.25 2.26
N SER A 17 -13.74 -8.55 1.79
CA SER A 17 -13.07 -9.80 2.15
C SER A 17 -12.78 -9.83 3.65
N ALA A 18 -12.63 -11.02 4.23
CA ALA A 18 -12.23 -11.15 5.64
C ALA A 18 -10.89 -10.46 5.94
N ARG A 19 -10.04 -10.25 4.92
CA ARG A 19 -8.81 -9.46 5.06
C ARG A 19 -9.11 -7.97 5.11
N ASP A 20 -9.96 -7.46 4.21
CA ASP A 20 -10.33 -6.04 4.21
C ASP A 20 -11.03 -5.66 5.52
N LEU A 21 -11.87 -6.53 6.07
CA LEU A 21 -12.48 -6.32 7.39
C LEU A 21 -11.44 -6.22 8.50
N ARG A 22 -10.49 -7.15 8.57
CA ARG A 22 -9.42 -7.11 9.58
C ARG A 22 -8.50 -5.89 9.42
N ASP A 23 -8.17 -5.53 8.19
CA ASP A 23 -7.35 -4.35 7.94
C ASP A 23 -8.10 -3.07 8.34
N GLN A 24 -9.41 -3.01 8.08
CA GLN A 24 -10.27 -1.92 8.54
C GLN A 24 -10.32 -1.83 10.07
N GLU A 25 -10.47 -2.96 10.78
CA GLU A 25 -10.48 -2.98 12.25
C GLU A 25 -9.17 -2.44 12.85
N LEU A 26 -8.03 -2.81 12.24
CA LEU A 26 -6.73 -2.29 12.66
C LEU A 26 -6.59 -0.80 12.35
N TYR A 27 -7.09 -0.35 11.20
CA TYR A 27 -7.08 1.06 10.84
C TYR A 27 -7.95 1.87 11.81
N ASP A 28 -9.16 1.43 12.11
CA ASP A 28 -10.07 2.13 13.01
C ASP A 28 -9.48 2.25 14.42
N ALA A 29 -8.79 1.22 14.91
CA ALA A 29 -8.05 1.29 16.17
C ALA A 29 -6.89 2.28 16.08
N TRP A 30 -6.12 2.24 15.00
CA TRP A 30 -4.99 3.15 14.78
C TRP A 30 -5.43 4.61 14.70
N SER A 31 -6.49 4.92 13.97
CA SER A 31 -7.06 6.28 13.86
C SER A 31 -7.60 6.83 15.19
N ARG A 32 -7.87 5.96 16.17
CA ARG A 32 -8.21 6.33 17.56
C ARG A 32 -6.99 6.45 18.48
N GLY A 33 -5.78 6.34 17.94
CA GLY A 33 -4.52 6.48 18.68
C GLY A 33 -3.85 5.17 19.09
N ASP A 34 -4.37 4.00 18.68
CA ASP A 34 -3.69 2.71 18.95
C ASP A 34 -2.48 2.52 18.03
N GLY A 35 -1.31 2.93 18.52
CA GLY A 35 -0.03 2.74 17.81
C GLY A 35 0.33 1.28 17.55
N HIS A 36 -0.16 0.32 18.35
CA HIS A 36 0.10 -1.10 18.10
C HIS A 36 -0.69 -1.61 16.90
N ALA A 37 -1.93 -1.15 16.72
CA ALA A 37 -2.73 -1.47 15.54
C ALA A 37 -2.09 -0.89 14.27
N GLY A 38 -1.61 0.35 14.32
CA GLY A 38 -0.85 0.98 13.23
C GLY A 38 0.44 0.21 12.90
N ASN A 39 1.20 -0.20 13.92
CA ASN A 39 2.41 -1.00 13.73
C ASN A 39 2.11 -2.36 13.09
N ARG A 40 1.00 -3.02 13.44
CA ARG A 40 0.58 -4.27 12.79
C ARG A 40 0.25 -4.04 11.30
N LEU A 41 -0.49 -2.99 10.97
CA LEU A 41 -0.75 -2.61 9.57
C LEU A 41 0.56 -2.35 8.82
N PHE A 42 1.46 -1.57 9.40
CA PHE A 42 2.77 -1.29 8.82
C PHE A 42 3.51 -2.58 8.47
N HIS A 43 3.67 -3.52 9.41
CA HIS A 43 4.39 -4.77 9.15
C HIS A 43 3.73 -5.64 8.07
N LEU A 44 2.39 -5.69 8.06
CA LEU A 44 1.63 -6.43 7.03
C LEU A 44 1.91 -5.88 5.63
N TYR A 45 2.01 -4.57 5.49
CA TYR A 45 2.15 -3.92 4.20
C TYR A 45 3.61 -3.70 3.79
N PHE A 46 4.53 -3.53 4.74
CA PHE A 46 5.95 -3.31 4.50
C PHE A 46 6.54 -4.37 3.59
N LYS A 47 6.38 -5.65 3.95
CA LYS A 47 6.89 -6.77 3.14
C LYS A 47 6.33 -6.75 1.72
N ARG A 48 5.03 -6.48 1.56
CA ARG A 48 4.32 -6.52 0.27
C ARG A 48 4.71 -5.35 -0.63
N VAL A 49 4.88 -4.17 -0.05
CA VAL A 49 5.34 -2.97 -0.76
C VAL A 49 6.81 -3.13 -1.16
N ARG A 50 7.66 -3.67 -0.28
CA ARG A 50 9.04 -4.00 -0.60
C ARG A 50 9.13 -4.97 -1.79
N GLU A 51 8.40 -6.07 -1.75
CA GLU A 51 8.32 -7.02 -2.87
C GLU A 51 7.82 -6.37 -4.17
N TYR A 52 6.88 -5.43 -4.07
CA TYR A 52 6.40 -4.67 -5.22
C TYR A 52 7.48 -3.83 -5.90
N PHE A 53 8.34 -3.18 -5.12
CA PHE A 53 9.43 -2.35 -5.65
C PHE A 53 10.66 -3.15 -6.07
N VAL A 54 11.03 -4.22 -5.36
CA VAL A 54 12.15 -5.11 -5.75
C VAL A 54 12.00 -5.62 -7.19
N ASN A 55 10.76 -5.85 -7.62
CA ASN A 55 10.46 -6.34 -8.96
C ASN A 55 10.46 -5.25 -10.05
N ARG A 56 10.54 -3.96 -9.71
CA ARG A 56 10.34 -2.84 -10.65
C ARG A 56 11.49 -1.83 -10.65
N ALA A 57 12.08 -1.57 -9.49
CA ALA A 57 13.14 -0.56 -9.29
C ALA A 57 14.27 -1.17 -8.46
N ARG A 58 15.02 -2.10 -9.06
CA ARG A 58 16.20 -2.69 -8.42
C ARG A 58 17.23 -1.57 -8.13
N GLY A 59 17.86 -1.63 -6.96
CA GLY A 59 18.78 -0.59 -6.48
C GLY A 59 18.09 0.46 -5.60
N GLU A 60 16.94 1.00 -6.04
CA GLU A 60 16.26 2.13 -5.36
C GLU A 60 15.05 1.71 -4.52
N HIS A 61 14.77 0.40 -4.48
CA HIS A 61 13.59 -0.14 -3.83
C HIS A 61 13.44 0.24 -2.34
N GLU A 62 14.53 0.41 -1.59
CA GLU A 62 14.47 0.77 -0.17
C GLU A 62 13.97 2.21 0.03
N ASP A 63 14.49 3.14 -0.76
CA ASP A 63 14.05 4.55 -0.73
C ASP A 63 12.59 4.68 -1.15
N LEU A 64 12.17 3.95 -2.19
CA LEU A 64 10.77 3.96 -2.63
C LEU A 64 9.82 3.36 -1.57
N VAL A 65 10.27 2.34 -0.83
CA VAL A 65 9.52 1.80 0.31
C VAL A 65 9.39 2.87 1.39
N GLN A 66 10.50 3.49 1.79
CA GLN A 66 10.51 4.53 2.82
C GLN A 66 9.61 5.71 2.44
N GLU A 67 9.71 6.21 1.22
CA GLU A 67 8.89 7.30 0.68
C GLU A 67 7.41 6.93 0.68
N THR A 68 7.07 5.70 0.29
CA THR A 68 5.68 5.21 0.30
C THR A 68 5.09 5.23 1.71
N PHE A 69 5.83 4.76 2.72
CA PHE A 69 5.34 4.75 4.10
C PHE A 69 5.32 6.12 4.74
N THR A 70 6.24 7.02 4.38
CA THR A 70 6.20 8.43 4.79
C THR A 70 4.90 9.08 4.31
N ARG A 71 4.60 8.96 3.01
CA ARG A 71 3.34 9.45 2.43
C ARG A 71 2.10 8.77 3.00
N LEU A 72 2.19 7.48 3.33
CA LEU A 72 1.09 6.77 3.99
C LEU A 72 0.77 7.41 5.34
N LEU A 73 1.78 7.72 6.15
CA LEU A 73 1.58 8.38 7.44
C LEU A 73 1.02 9.79 7.26
N GLU A 74 1.43 10.54 6.25
CA GLU A 74 0.86 11.86 5.96
C GLU A 74 -0.61 11.79 5.53
N LYS A 75 -0.97 10.78 4.73
CA LYS A 75 -2.30 10.63 4.13
C LYS A 75 -3.23 9.70 4.89
N HIS A 76 -2.79 9.06 5.97
CA HIS A 76 -3.59 8.02 6.63
C HIS A 76 -4.97 8.54 7.05
N GLY A 77 -5.06 9.79 7.53
CA GLY A 77 -6.32 10.43 7.89
C GLY A 77 -7.30 10.64 6.73
N ASP A 78 -6.81 10.63 5.48
CA ASP A 78 -7.64 10.74 4.28
C ASP A 78 -8.29 9.41 3.90
N TYR A 79 -7.91 8.30 4.53
CA TYR A 79 -8.47 6.98 4.21
C TYR A 79 -9.94 6.89 4.66
N GLN A 80 -10.85 6.85 3.68
CA GLN A 80 -12.30 6.81 3.87
C GLN A 80 -12.87 5.37 3.98
N GLY A 81 -12.02 4.39 4.26
CA GLY A 81 -12.39 2.96 4.29
C GLY A 81 -12.32 2.26 2.93
N GLY A 82 -12.75 1.00 2.90
CA GLY A 82 -12.67 0.13 1.72
C GLY A 82 -11.50 -0.84 1.81
N SER A 83 -10.72 -1.03 0.73
CA SER A 83 -9.54 -1.90 0.81
C SER A 83 -8.30 -1.08 1.17
N PHE A 84 -7.80 -1.27 2.40
CA PHE A 84 -6.56 -0.62 2.85
C PHE A 84 -5.37 -1.01 1.95
N ARG A 85 -5.39 -2.23 1.41
CA ARG A 85 -4.44 -2.67 0.39
C ARG A 85 -4.45 -1.74 -0.83
N ALA A 86 -5.63 -1.47 -1.38
CA ALA A 86 -5.74 -0.61 -2.56
C ALA A 86 -5.20 0.80 -2.27
N PHE A 87 -5.47 1.33 -1.07
CA PHE A 87 -4.96 2.63 -0.63
C PHE A 87 -3.42 2.67 -0.58
N VAL A 88 -2.78 1.73 0.12
CA VAL A 88 -1.30 1.66 0.23
C VAL A 88 -0.65 1.47 -1.14
N PHE A 89 -1.19 0.59 -1.97
CA PHE A 89 -0.64 0.34 -3.32
C PHE A 89 -0.92 1.48 -4.30
N GLY A 90 -1.95 2.29 -4.07
CA GLY A 90 -2.17 3.54 -4.79
C GLY A 90 -1.03 4.53 -4.54
N ILE A 91 -0.65 4.72 -3.27
CA ILE A 91 0.51 5.54 -2.90
C ILE A 91 1.80 4.98 -3.52
N ALA A 92 2.06 3.68 -3.36
CA ALA A 92 3.26 3.04 -3.93
C ALA A 92 3.35 3.21 -5.45
N ARG A 93 2.22 3.16 -6.16
CA ARG A 93 2.16 3.36 -7.61
C ARG A 93 2.48 4.80 -8.00
N LEU A 94 1.98 5.79 -7.25
CA LEU A 94 2.28 7.20 -7.48
C LEU A 94 3.76 7.49 -7.22
N THR A 95 4.30 7.01 -6.10
CA THR A 95 5.73 7.10 -5.77
C THR A 95 6.60 6.48 -6.88
N LEU A 96 6.23 5.31 -7.38
CA LEU A 96 6.95 4.68 -8.51
C LEU A 96 6.89 5.51 -9.79
N PHE A 97 5.71 6.07 -10.09
CA PHE A 97 5.50 6.86 -11.30
C PHE A 97 6.32 8.16 -11.28
N GLU A 98 6.34 8.86 -10.15
CA GLU A 98 7.15 10.07 -9.96
C GLU A 98 8.64 9.76 -10.09
N PHE A 99 9.10 8.67 -9.45
CA PHE A 99 10.48 8.20 -9.58
C PHE A 99 10.88 7.93 -11.04
N TYR A 100 10.03 7.31 -11.84
CA TYR A 100 10.33 7.10 -13.26
C TYR A 100 10.20 8.37 -14.11
N ARG A 101 9.48 9.40 -13.64
CA ARG A 101 9.37 10.68 -14.35
C ARG A 101 10.61 11.56 -14.15
N GLU A 102 11.25 11.43 -12.99
CA GLU A 102 12.44 12.20 -12.61
C GLU A 102 13.76 11.56 -13.09
N ARG A 103 13.68 10.38 -13.70
CA ARG A 103 14.79 9.65 -14.32
C ARG A 103 14.72 9.72 -15.84
#